data_AF-A0A3M4SPT0-F1
#
_entry.id   AF-A0A3M4SPT0-F1
#
_cell.length_a   1.000
_cell.length_b   1.000
_cell.length_c   1.000
_cell.angle_alpha   90.00
_cell.angle_beta   90.00
_cell.angle_gamma   90.00
#
_symmetry.space_group_name_H-M   'P 1'
#
loop_
_entity.id
_entity.type
_entity.pdbx_description
1 polymer ?
#
loop_
_entity_poly.entity_id
_entity_poly.type
_entity_poly.pdbx_seq_one_letter_code
_entity_poly.pdbx_strand_id
1 'polypeptide(L)'
;MDASNEVRAVLRLPSIEDRQYDSATVALQAPDVKAALFDCEGAQARRDSISRKLCSGSTAVTVHDLERWEKAFSEAKKVLMQIAPILERHPIFASVVAHS
;
A
#
# COMPACT_ATOMS: atom_id res chain seq x y z
N MET A 1 49.39 6.85 27.93
CA MET A 1 48.23 7.64 28.34
C MET A 1 47.56 8.08 27.05
N ASP A 2 46.45 7.42 26.76
CA ASP A 2 45.79 7.44 25.46
C ASP A 2 45.12 8.78 25.17
N ALA A 3 45.38 9.26 23.96
CA ALA A 3 44.83 10.48 23.41
C ALA A 3 43.32 10.33 23.25
N SER A 4 42.59 11.19 23.94
CA SER A 4 41.41 11.94 23.46
C SER A 4 40.85 11.48 22.11
N ASN A 5 40.18 10.34 22.11
CA ASN A 5 39.24 9.99 21.05
C ASN A 5 37.87 9.87 21.72
N GLU A 6 37.44 10.98 22.33
CA GLU A 6 36.01 11.25 22.46
C GLU A 6 35.50 11.32 21.03
N VAL A 7 35.10 10.14 20.52
CA VAL A 7 34.31 9.97 19.32
C VAL A 7 33.03 10.73 19.61
N ARG A 8 33.09 12.02 19.29
CA ARG A 8 31.99 12.95 19.20
C ARG A 8 30.94 12.16 18.45
N ALA A 9 29.92 11.71 19.16
CA ALA A 9 28.77 11.05 18.57
C ALA A 9 28.20 12.07 17.60
N VAL A 10 28.63 11.99 16.34
CA VAL A 10 28.03 12.73 15.25
C VAL A 10 26.64 12.13 15.20
N LEU A 11 25.71 12.79 15.88
CA LEU A 11 24.27 12.60 15.70
C LEU A 11 24.03 12.89 14.22
N ARG A 12 24.19 11.85 13.39
CA ARG A 12 23.85 11.91 11.97
C ARG A 12 22.38 12.26 11.94
N LEU A 13 22.09 13.49 11.53
CA LEU A 13 20.72 13.88 11.25
C LEU A 13 20.20 12.89 10.20
N PRO A 14 19.04 12.25 10.45
CA PRO A 14 18.47 11.32 9.49
C PRO A 14 18.30 12.03 8.16
N SER A 15 18.64 11.33 7.08
CA SER A 15 18.51 11.85 5.73
C SER A 15 17.04 12.17 5.44
N ILE A 16 16.79 12.95 4.38
CA ILE A 16 15.41 13.25 3.97
C ILE A 16 14.66 11.96 3.64
N GLU A 17 15.34 10.98 3.03
CA GLU A 17 14.79 9.66 2.70
C GLU A 17 14.42 8.88 3.97
N ASP A 18 15.30 8.88 4.99
CA ASP A 18 15.02 8.20 6.27
C ASP A 18 13.78 8.79 6.95
N ARG A 19 13.66 10.13 6.98
CA ARG A 19 12.50 10.80 7.58
C ARG A 19 11.22 10.54 6.80
N GLN A 20 11.29 10.46 5.48
CA GLN A 20 10.14 10.12 4.64
C GLN A 20 9.72 8.66 4.85
N TYR A 21 10.68 7.76 5.01
CA TYR A 21 10.42 6.35 5.32
C TYR A 21 9.80 6.19 6.72
N ASP A 22 10.33 6.87 7.74
CA ASP A 22 9.78 6.88 9.09
C ASP A 22 8.35 7.46 9.11
N SER A 23 8.14 8.58 8.40
CA SER A 23 6.82 9.20 8.29
C SER A 23 5.81 8.30 7.56
N ALA A 24 6.23 7.59 6.51
CA ALA A 24 5.39 6.62 5.81
C ALA A 24 5.10 5.39 6.68
N THR A 25 6.09 4.93 7.46
CA THR A 25 5.92 3.82 8.40
C THR A 25 4.91 4.17 9.49
N VAL A 26 4.96 5.40 10.01
CA VAL A 26 3.95 5.91 10.97
C VAL A 26 2.57 5.99 10.32
N ALA A 27 2.47 6.49 9.09
CA ALA A 27 1.20 6.54 8.35
C ALA A 27 0.61 5.13 8.13
N LEU A 28 1.43 4.13 7.82
CA LEU A 28 1.01 2.73 7.69
C LEU A 28 0.47 2.12 8.99
N GLN A 29 0.86 2.65 10.15
CA GLN A 29 0.35 2.17 11.44
C GLN A 29 -1.03 2.73 11.77
N ALA A 30 -1.45 3.81 11.11
CA ALA A 30 -2.72 4.46 11.37
C ALA A 30 -3.90 3.51 11.07
N PRO A 31 -4.89 3.40 11.99
CA PRO A 31 -5.97 2.41 11.86
C PRO A 31 -6.81 2.56 10.59
N ASP A 32 -7.05 3.80 10.18
CA ASP A 32 -7.76 4.17 8.95
C ASP A 32 -6.99 3.73 7.70
N VAL A 33 -5.67 3.95 7.67
CA VAL A 33 -4.79 3.51 6.57
C VAL A 33 -4.76 1.99 6.48
N LYS A 34 -4.66 1.28 7.61
CA LYS A 34 -4.72 -0.18 7.64
C LYS A 34 -6.06 -0.72 7.16
N ALA A 35 -7.15 -0.11 7.57
CA ALA A 35 -8.50 -0.51 7.13
C ALA A 35 -8.65 -0.33 5.62
N ALA A 36 -8.26 0.83 5.08
CA ALA A 36 -8.34 1.07 3.65
C ALA A 36 -7.40 0.18 2.83
N LEU A 37 -6.21 -0.15 3.36
CA LEU A 37 -5.31 -1.13 2.76
C LEU A 37 -5.98 -2.51 2.68
N PHE A 38 -6.55 -2.97 3.79
CA PHE A 38 -7.24 -4.25 3.86
C PHE A 38 -8.42 -4.31 2.88
N ASP A 39 -9.20 -3.25 2.78
CA ASP A 39 -10.32 -3.15 1.83
C ASP A 39 -9.82 -3.20 0.38
N CYS A 40 -8.73 -2.50 0.08
CA CYS A 40 -8.10 -2.49 -1.25
C CYS A 40 -7.58 -3.87 -1.65
N GLU A 41 -6.83 -4.53 -0.77
CA GLU A 41 -6.33 -5.90 -0.97
C GLU A 41 -7.48 -6.92 -1.12
N GLY A 42 -8.50 -6.80 -0.28
CA GLY A 42 -9.68 -7.65 -0.33
C GLY A 42 -10.46 -7.51 -1.64
N ALA A 43 -10.64 -6.28 -2.12
CA ALA A 43 -11.27 -6.00 -3.40
C ALA A 43 -10.45 -6.55 -4.58
N GLN A 44 -9.12 -6.34 -4.55
CA GLN A 44 -8.20 -6.88 -5.57
C GLN A 44 -8.25 -8.41 -5.62
N ALA A 45 -8.15 -9.08 -4.47
CA ALA A 45 -8.16 -10.54 -4.40
C ALA A 45 -9.46 -11.14 -4.97
N ARG A 46 -10.60 -10.46 -4.75
CA ARG A 46 -11.90 -10.88 -5.29
C ARG A 46 -12.00 -10.64 -6.79
N ARG A 47 -11.57 -9.48 -7.29
CA ARG A 47 -11.44 -9.20 -8.73
C ARG A 47 -10.63 -10.28 -9.41
N ASP A 48 -9.45 -10.59 -8.89
CA ASP A 48 -8.53 -11.58 -9.47
C ASP A 48 -9.10 -13.00 -9.41
N SER A 49 -9.81 -13.34 -8.33
CA SER A 49 -10.52 -14.63 -8.21
C SER A 49 -11.61 -14.78 -9.27
N ILE A 50 -12.42 -13.75 -9.48
CA ILE A 50 -13.48 -13.75 -10.49
C ILE A 50 -12.88 -13.82 -11.90
N SER A 51 -11.87 -12.99 -12.18
CA SER A 51 -11.16 -13.00 -13.46
C SER A 51 -10.62 -14.40 -13.79
N ARG A 52 -9.93 -15.06 -12.85
CA ARG A 52 -9.45 -16.44 -13.05
C ARG A 52 -10.58 -17.43 -13.31
N LYS A 53 -11.70 -17.33 -12.60
CA LYS A 53 -12.87 -18.21 -12.80
C LYS A 53 -13.51 -18.01 -14.18
N LEU A 54 -13.64 -16.77 -14.63
CA LEU A 54 -14.15 -16.46 -15.96
C LEU A 54 -13.21 -16.99 -17.04
N CYS A 55 -11.90 -16.79 -16.89
CA CYS A 55 -10.89 -17.34 -17.81
C CYS A 55 -10.88 -18.87 -17.86
N SER A 56 -11.25 -19.55 -16.76
CA SER A 56 -11.39 -21.01 -16.74
C SER A 56 -12.74 -21.52 -17.24
N GLY A 57 -13.59 -20.64 -17.80
CA GLY A 57 -14.92 -21.00 -18.31
C GLY A 57 -15.96 -21.30 -17.22
N SER A 58 -15.74 -20.85 -15.99
CA SER A 58 -16.71 -21.03 -14.90
C SER A 58 -17.98 -20.21 -15.15
N THR A 59 -19.13 -20.84 -14.95
CA THR A 59 -20.45 -20.18 -14.99
C THR A 59 -20.94 -19.75 -13.60
N ALA A 60 -20.16 -20.00 -12.55
CA ALA A 60 -20.52 -19.66 -11.15
C ALA A 60 -20.33 -18.18 -10.82
N VAL A 61 -19.71 -17.42 -11.72
CA VAL A 61 -19.49 -15.97 -11.63
C VAL A 61 -19.78 -15.34 -12.99
N THR A 62 -20.11 -14.06 -13.00
CA THR A 62 -20.48 -13.32 -14.20
C THR A 62 -19.51 -12.18 -14.49
N VAL A 63 -19.55 -11.65 -15.71
CA VAL A 63 -18.82 -10.42 -16.07
C VAL A 63 -19.32 -9.23 -15.23
N HIS A 64 -20.60 -9.20 -14.85
CA HIS A 64 -21.12 -8.16 -13.95
C HIS A 64 -20.56 -8.26 -12.52
N ASP A 65 -20.23 -9.47 -12.04
CA ASP A 65 -19.50 -9.62 -10.78
C ASP A 65 -18.09 -9.04 -10.90
N LEU A 66 -17.43 -9.24 -12.04
CA LEU A 66 -16.12 -8.66 -12.31
C LEU A 66 -16.19 -7.12 -12.33
N GLU A 67 -17.11 -6.53 -13.10
CA GLU A 67 -17.31 -5.07 -13.15
C GLU A 67 -17.57 -4.48 -11.76
N ARG A 68 -18.40 -5.16 -10.94
CA ARG A 68 -18.67 -4.73 -9.57
C ARG A 68 -17.39 -4.66 -8.74
N TRP A 69 -16.53 -5.69 -8.82
CA TRP A 69 -15.30 -5.74 -8.04
C TRP A 69 -14.18 -4.85 -8.61
N GLU A 70 -14.17 -4.58 -9.92
CA GLU A 70 -13.31 -3.55 -10.51
C GLU A 70 -13.67 -2.15 -10.02
N LYS A 71 -14.97 -1.84 -9.93
CA LYS A 71 -15.45 -0.59 -9.35
C LYS A 71 -15.09 -0.47 -7.87
N ALA A 72 -15.36 -1.53 -7.09
CA ALA A 72 -15.03 -1.56 -5.66
C ALA A 72 -13.52 -1.40 -5.41
N PHE A 73 -12.68 -2.06 -6.21
CA PHE A 73 -11.22 -1.90 -6.14
C PHE A 73 -10.78 -0.48 -6.47
N SER A 74 -11.36 0.12 -7.51
CA SER A 74 -11.08 1.50 -7.91
C SER A 74 -11.50 2.52 -6.83
N GLU A 75 -12.64 2.29 -6.17
CA GLU A 75 -13.10 3.12 -5.05
C GLU A 75 -12.20 2.98 -3.81
N ALA A 76 -11.83 1.75 -3.44
CA ALA A 76 -10.91 1.49 -2.33
C ALA A 76 -9.54 2.15 -2.57
N LYS A 77 -9.00 2.06 -3.79
CA LYS A 77 -7.78 2.76 -4.19
C LYS A 77 -7.89 4.27 -4.00
N LYS A 78 -9.01 4.88 -4.41
CA LYS A 78 -9.23 6.33 -4.24
C LYS A 78 -9.26 6.74 -2.78
N VAL A 79 -9.99 6.01 -1.93
CA VAL A 79 -10.06 6.27 -0.49
C VAL A 79 -8.67 6.18 0.12
N LEU A 80 -7.93 5.14 -0.23
CA LEU A 80 -6.58 4.90 0.26
C LEU A 80 -5.61 6.03 -0.12
N MET A 81 -5.68 6.53 -1.36
CA MET A 81 -4.88 7.68 -1.81
C MET A 81 -5.27 8.99 -1.11
N GLN A 82 -6.54 9.17 -0.74
CA GLN A 82 -7.01 10.37 -0.03
C GLN A 82 -6.49 10.42 1.41
N ILE A 83 -6.51 9.29 2.11
CA ILE A 83 -6.13 9.24 3.53
C ILE A 83 -4.62 9.10 3.73
N ALA A 84 -3.91 8.54 2.74
CA ALA A 84 -2.47 8.30 2.84
C ALA A 84 -1.72 8.68 1.55
N PRO A 85 -1.76 9.95 1.12
CA PRO A 85 -1.08 10.40 -0.09
C PRO A 85 0.44 10.23 -0.01
N ILE A 86 1.01 10.28 1.21
CA ILE A 86 2.44 10.04 1.44
C ILE A 86 2.87 8.60 1.08
N LEU A 87 1.93 7.67 0.99
CA LEU A 87 2.21 6.28 0.67
C LEU A 87 2.24 5.99 -0.83
N GLU A 88 1.88 6.94 -1.70
CA GLU A 88 1.91 6.74 -3.17
C GLU A 88 3.28 6.28 -3.69
N ARG A 89 4.36 6.73 -3.04
CA ARG A 89 5.75 6.35 -3.37
C ARG A 89 6.30 5.21 -2.53
N HIS A 90 5.53 4.71 -1.56
CA HIS A 90 5.99 3.66 -0.67
C HIS A 90 5.99 2.30 -1.39
N PRO A 91 7.04 1.47 -1.27
CA PRO A 91 7.15 0.21 -2.02
C PRO A 91 5.95 -0.74 -1.85
N ILE A 92 5.36 -0.78 -0.64
CA ILE A 92 4.17 -1.58 -0.32
C ILE A 92 2.93 -1.10 -1.09
N PHE A 93 2.86 0.20 -1.39
CA PHE A 93 1.75 0.79 -2.12
C PHE A 93 1.99 0.80 -3.62
N ALA A 94 3.25 0.96 -4.06
CA ALA A 94 3.63 0.87 -5.45
C ALA A 94 3.21 -0.48 -6.05
N SER A 95 3.27 -1.58 -5.30
CA SER A 95 2.78 -2.89 -5.75
C SER A 95 1.25 -2.98 -5.87
N VAL A 96 0.51 -2.24 -5.04
CA VAL A 96 -0.97 -2.15 -5.09
C VAL A 96 -1.42 -1.22 -6.22
N VAL A 97 -0.69 -0.13 -6.47
CA VAL A 97 -1.02 0.89 -7.47
C VAL A 97 -0.60 0.47 -8.89
N ALA A 98 0.54 -0.21 -9.06
CA ALA A 98 1.14 -0.50 -10.37
C ALA A 98 0.32 -1.40 -11.30
N HIS A 99 -0.80 -1.99 -10.86
CA HIS A 99 -1.67 -2.83 -11.70
C HIS A 99 -3.08 -2.22 -11.76
N SER A 100 -3.23 -1.27 -12.68
CA SER A 100 -4.49 -0.80 -13.25
C SER A 100 -4.39 -0.88 -14.76
#